data_AF-A0A151Z7F2-F1
#
_entry.id   AF-A0A151Z7F2-F1
#
_cell.length_a   1.000
_cell.length_b   1.000
_cell.length_c   1.000
_cell.angle_alpha   90.00
_cell.angle_beta   90.00
_cell.angle_gamma   90.00
#
_symmetry.space_group_name_H-M   'P 1'
#
loop_
_entity.id
_entity.type
_entity.pdbx_description
1 polymer ?
#
loop_
_entity_poly.entity_id
_entity_poly.type
_entity_poly.pdbx_seq_one_letter_code
_entity_poly.pdbx_strand_id
1 'polypeptide(L)'
;MRGGQPLDINYFTIEESMKQLDKMGSKGREVYKSIYEWDNRPYDILWPFFLTVFLVSMISNLYQDSIGSLFNLIPLFYLAFDYAENYFILRLLRNYSKIDIVIASLEYILPLTKLKYYFFYASATLVIVGILKLIISKLFKKNNNSNDKKTYKVSTKKVD
;
A
#
# COMPACT_ATOMS: atom_id res chain seq x y z
N MET A 1 5.65 -26.78 -15.71
CA MET A 1 4.94 -25.72 -16.47
C MET A 1 5.13 -24.41 -15.72
N ARG A 2 5.85 -23.43 -16.30
CA ARG A 2 5.86 -22.06 -15.75
C ARG A 2 4.51 -21.44 -16.14
N GLY A 3 3.51 -21.62 -15.28
CA GLY A 3 2.15 -21.10 -15.49
C GLY A 3 2.14 -19.58 -15.61
N GLY A 4 1.14 -19.02 -16.31
CA GLY A 4 0.98 -17.57 -16.46
C GLY A 4 0.97 -16.85 -15.11
N GLN A 5 1.38 -15.58 -15.12
CA GLN A 5 1.47 -14.77 -13.91
C GLN A 5 0.13 -14.10 -13.58
N PRO A 6 -0.22 -13.97 -12.29
CA PRO A 6 -1.32 -13.13 -11.84
C PRO A 6 -1.22 -11.70 -12.40
N LEU A 7 -2.37 -11.12 -12.75
CA LEU A 7 -2.46 -9.82 -13.42
C LEU A 7 -2.22 -8.63 -12.47
N ASP A 8 -2.34 -8.86 -11.17
CA ASP A 8 -2.22 -7.89 -10.07
C ASP A 8 -0.78 -7.67 -9.58
N ILE A 9 0.18 -8.44 -10.10
CA ILE A 9 1.59 -8.39 -9.66
C ILE A 9 2.44 -7.55 -10.63
N ASN A 10 2.02 -7.39 -11.89
CA ASN A 10 2.82 -6.79 -12.95
C ASN A 10 2.03 -5.79 -13.79
N TYR A 11 2.74 -4.82 -14.34
CA TYR A 11 2.17 -3.85 -15.29
C TYR A 11 2.13 -4.45 -16.69
N PHE A 12 1.04 -5.11 -17.02
CA PHE A 12 0.81 -5.66 -18.35
C PHE A 12 0.01 -4.69 -19.24
N THR A 13 0.18 -4.83 -20.55
CA THR A 13 -0.80 -4.36 -21.54
C THR A 13 -2.00 -5.32 -21.60
N ILE A 14 -3.08 -4.90 -22.28
CA ILE A 14 -4.24 -5.77 -22.51
C ILE A 14 -3.80 -7.05 -23.24
N GLU A 15 -3.00 -6.92 -24.30
CA GLU A 15 -2.51 -8.06 -25.09
C GLU A 15 -1.65 -9.01 -24.23
N GLU A 16 -0.73 -8.48 -23.44
CA GLU A 16 0.09 -9.30 -22.53
C GLU A 16 -0.76 -10.00 -21.47
N SER A 17 -1.77 -9.31 -20.93
CA SER A 17 -2.69 -9.88 -19.95
C SER A 17 -3.45 -11.07 -20.53
N MET A 18 -3.98 -10.94 -21.75
CA MET A 18 -4.62 -12.06 -22.43
C MET A 18 -3.63 -13.22 -22.67
N LYS A 19 -2.41 -12.93 -23.12
CA LYS A 19 -1.36 -13.96 -23.27
C LYS A 19 -1.05 -14.67 -21.96
N GLN A 20 -1.05 -13.99 -20.82
CA GLN A 20 -0.86 -14.61 -19.50
C GLN A 20 -2.04 -15.52 -19.14
N LEU A 21 -3.27 -15.03 -19.33
CA LEU A 21 -4.48 -15.79 -19.06
C LEU A 21 -4.60 -17.04 -19.93
N ASP A 22 -4.18 -16.97 -21.18
CA ASP A 22 -4.11 -18.12 -22.08
C ASP A 22 -3.05 -19.13 -21.63
N LYS A 23 -1.85 -18.65 -21.26
CA LYS A 23 -0.77 -19.50 -20.71
C LYS A 23 -1.17 -20.23 -19.43
N MET A 24 -2.06 -19.67 -18.61
CA MET A 24 -2.58 -20.36 -17.42
C MET A 24 -3.46 -21.57 -17.77
N GLY A 25 -4.12 -21.55 -18.92
CA GLY A 25 -5.15 -22.55 -19.25
C GLY A 25 -6.35 -22.50 -18.29
N SER A 26 -7.31 -23.41 -18.50
CA SER A 26 -8.53 -23.48 -17.68
C SER A 26 -8.22 -23.73 -16.20
N LYS A 27 -7.37 -24.73 -15.92
CA LYS A 27 -6.98 -25.11 -14.56
C LYS A 27 -6.23 -23.98 -13.83
N GLY A 28 -5.32 -23.28 -14.51
CA GLY A 28 -4.60 -22.16 -13.90
C GLY A 28 -5.53 -20.99 -13.58
N ARG A 29 -6.49 -20.67 -14.46
CA ARG A 29 -7.50 -19.63 -14.21
C ARG A 29 -8.45 -20.01 -13.08
N GLU A 30 -8.79 -21.28 -12.91
CA GLU A 30 -9.61 -21.76 -11.78
C GLU A 30 -8.86 -21.62 -10.44
N VAL A 31 -7.59 -22.01 -10.41
CA VAL A 31 -6.73 -21.75 -9.24
C VAL A 31 -6.63 -20.25 -8.96
N TYR A 32 -6.43 -19.44 -10.00
CA TYR A 32 -6.35 -17.99 -9.86
C TYR A 32 -7.65 -17.39 -9.31
N LYS A 33 -8.81 -17.88 -9.78
CA LYS A 33 -10.13 -17.50 -9.27
C LYS A 33 -10.30 -17.87 -7.80
N SER A 34 -9.86 -19.06 -7.41
CA SER A 34 -9.97 -19.55 -6.02
C SER A 34 -9.17 -18.71 -5.01
N ILE A 35 -8.17 -17.97 -5.47
CA ILE A 35 -7.34 -17.11 -4.63
C ILE A 35 -8.14 -15.88 -4.17
N TYR A 36 -8.95 -15.28 -5.05
CA TYR A 36 -9.79 -14.13 -4.71
C TYR A 36 -11.19 -14.48 -4.20
N GLU A 37 -11.61 -15.75 -4.30
CA GLU A 37 -12.91 -16.15 -3.75
C GLU A 37 -12.83 -16.22 -2.22
N TRP A 38 -13.68 -15.41 -1.59
CA TRP A 38 -13.77 -15.27 -0.13
C TRP A 38 -13.82 -16.61 0.61
N ASP A 39 -14.55 -17.57 0.05
CA ASP A 39 -14.78 -18.88 0.67
C ASP A 39 -13.51 -19.75 0.72
N ASN A 40 -12.51 -19.46 -0.11
CA ASN A 40 -11.29 -20.26 -0.23
C ASN A 40 -10.09 -19.60 0.42
N ARG A 41 -9.87 -18.30 0.22
CA ARG A 41 -8.73 -17.57 0.79
C ARG A 41 -9.10 -16.12 1.10
N PRO A 42 -9.42 -15.79 2.36
CA PRO A 42 -9.67 -14.39 2.73
C PRO A 42 -8.38 -13.54 2.73
N TYR A 43 -7.22 -14.12 2.36
CA TYR A 43 -5.92 -13.45 2.42
C TYR A 43 -5.89 -12.17 1.59
N ASP A 44 -6.44 -12.18 0.37
CA ASP A 44 -6.42 -11.01 -0.52
C ASP A 44 -7.36 -9.88 -0.06
N ILE A 45 -8.22 -10.14 0.93
CA ILE A 45 -9.07 -9.11 1.52
C ILE A 45 -8.51 -8.70 2.89
N LEU A 46 -8.10 -9.66 3.72
CA LEU A 46 -7.59 -9.39 5.05
C LEU A 46 -6.21 -8.72 5.03
N TRP A 47 -5.32 -9.15 4.15
CA TRP A 47 -3.97 -8.61 4.06
C TRP A 47 -3.94 -7.10 3.76
N PRO A 48 -4.55 -6.60 2.68
CA PRO A 48 -4.59 -5.16 2.41
C PRO A 48 -5.34 -4.39 3.49
N PHE A 49 -6.36 -4.98 4.13
CA PHE A 49 -7.04 -4.37 5.27
C PHE A 49 -6.10 -4.16 6.46
N PHE A 50 -5.40 -5.21 6.91
CA PHE A 50 -4.45 -5.12 8.01
C PHE A 50 -3.32 -4.13 7.71
N LEU A 51 -2.79 -4.16 6.48
CA LEU A 51 -1.78 -3.22 6.02
C LEU A 51 -2.30 -1.78 6.07
N THR A 52 -3.55 -1.55 5.66
CA THR A 52 -4.18 -0.22 5.71
C THR A 52 -4.36 0.27 7.14
N VAL A 53 -4.86 -0.57 8.04
CA VAL A 53 -5.01 -0.24 9.47
C VAL A 53 -3.66 0.10 10.08
N PHE A 54 -2.61 -0.67 9.76
CA PHE A 54 -1.26 -0.41 10.20
C PHE A 54 -0.73 0.94 9.69
N LEU A 55 -0.89 1.23 8.40
CA LEU A 55 -0.45 2.49 7.78
C LEU A 55 -1.20 3.71 8.34
N VAL A 56 -2.52 3.63 8.47
CA VAL A 56 -3.35 4.68 9.09
C VAL A 56 -2.91 4.93 10.53
N SER A 57 -2.66 3.86 11.30
CA SER A 57 -2.20 3.98 12.69
C SER A 57 -0.83 4.66 12.77
N MET A 58 0.12 4.30 11.90
CA MET A 58 1.43 4.95 11.84
C MET A 58 1.31 6.43 11.45
N ILE A 59 0.58 6.74 10.38
CA ILE A 59 0.42 8.11 9.88
C ILE A 59 -0.27 8.99 10.93
N SER A 60 -1.33 8.50 11.58
CA SER A 60 -2.03 9.24 12.64
C SER A 60 -1.11 9.58 13.83
N ASN A 61 -0.18 8.70 14.18
CA ASN A 61 0.79 8.97 15.25
C ASN A 61 1.89 9.96 14.83
N LEU A 62 2.29 9.94 13.55
CA LEU A 62 3.36 10.78 13.00
C LEU A 62 2.89 12.20 12.65
N TYR A 63 1.60 12.37 12.30
CA TYR A 63 1.02 13.61 11.80
C TYR A 63 -0.25 13.96 12.58
N GLN A 64 -0.09 14.60 13.74
CA GLN A 64 -1.16 14.84 14.71
C GLN A 64 -1.96 16.13 14.47
N ASP A 65 -1.58 16.93 13.47
CA ASP A 65 -2.28 18.17 13.12
C ASP A 65 -3.53 17.90 12.26
N SER A 66 -4.42 18.90 12.17
CA SER A 66 -5.67 18.78 11.42
C SER A 66 -5.42 18.44 9.94
N ILE A 67 -4.36 18.98 9.34
CA ILE A 67 -3.94 18.66 7.97
C ILE A 67 -3.37 17.24 7.89
N GLY A 68 -2.57 16.83 8.88
CA GLY A 68 -2.03 15.48 8.99
C GLY A 68 -3.09 14.38 9.00
N SER A 69 -4.26 14.67 9.57
CA SER A 69 -5.38 13.73 9.55
C SER A 69 -5.85 13.36 8.14
N LEU A 70 -5.71 14.27 7.16
CA LEU A 70 -6.06 14.01 5.75
C LEU A 70 -5.11 13.01 5.09
N PHE A 71 -3.89 12.85 5.59
CA PHE A 71 -2.96 11.85 5.06
C PHE A 71 -3.43 10.41 5.31
N ASN A 72 -4.34 10.19 6.24
CA ASN A 72 -4.97 8.88 6.44
C ASN A 72 -5.89 8.47 5.27
N LEU A 73 -6.32 9.41 4.42
CA LEU A 73 -7.07 9.08 3.21
C LEU A 73 -6.23 8.28 2.19
N ILE A 74 -4.91 8.46 2.20
CA ILE A 74 -4.01 7.85 1.23
C ILE A 74 -3.99 6.31 1.37
N PRO A 75 -3.74 5.71 2.55
CA PRO A 75 -3.85 4.26 2.71
C PRO A 75 -5.29 3.74 2.54
N LEU A 76 -6.32 4.56 2.80
CA LEU A 76 -7.70 4.17 2.51
C LEU A 76 -7.97 4.08 0.99
N PHE A 77 -7.42 4.98 0.19
CA PHE A 77 -7.49 4.88 -1.27
C PHE A 77 -6.73 3.67 -1.79
N TYR A 78 -5.58 3.33 -1.20
CA TYR A 78 -4.89 2.06 -1.48
C TYR A 78 -5.85 0.86 -1.31
N LEU A 79 -6.53 0.76 -0.16
CA LEU A 79 -7.47 -0.32 0.11
C LEU A 79 -8.64 -0.35 -0.88
N ALA A 80 -9.20 0.83 -1.18
CA ALA A 80 -10.31 0.96 -2.10
C ALA A 80 -9.94 0.49 -3.52
N PHE A 81 -8.76 0.87 -4.02
CA PHE A 81 -8.29 0.45 -5.33
C PHE A 81 -7.91 -1.02 -5.38
N ASP A 82 -7.34 -1.58 -4.31
CA ASP A 82 -7.08 -3.03 -4.21
C ASP A 82 -8.37 -3.85 -4.26
N TYR A 83 -9.40 -3.47 -3.50
CA TYR A 83 -10.69 -4.16 -3.54
C TYR A 83 -11.40 -4.02 -4.89
N ALA A 84 -11.32 -2.84 -5.51
CA ALA A 84 -11.87 -2.62 -6.85
C ALA A 84 -11.17 -3.50 -7.89
N GLU A 85 -9.84 -3.58 -7.84
CA GLU A 85 -9.04 -4.44 -8.72
C GLU A 85 -9.45 -5.91 -8.56
N ASN A 86 -9.47 -6.41 -7.32
CA ASN A 86 -9.85 -7.79 -7.00
C ASN A 86 -11.25 -8.14 -7.52
N TYR A 87 -12.19 -7.19 -7.43
CA TYR A 87 -13.53 -7.33 -8.01
C TYR A 87 -13.49 -7.51 -9.54
N PHE A 88 -12.72 -6.68 -10.26
CA PHE A 88 -12.62 -6.81 -11.72
C PHE A 88 -11.85 -8.06 -12.15
N ILE A 89 -10.85 -8.51 -11.39
CA ILE A 89 -10.16 -9.78 -11.64
C ILE A 89 -11.14 -10.95 -11.50
N LEU A 90 -11.94 -10.98 -10.43
CA LEU A 90 -12.99 -11.99 -10.26
C LEU A 90 -14.01 -11.96 -11.39
N ARG A 91 -14.46 -10.77 -11.79
CA ARG A 91 -15.39 -10.58 -12.92
C ARG A 91 -14.79 -11.12 -14.23
N LEU A 92 -13.53 -10.82 -14.50
CA LEU A 92 -12.78 -11.30 -15.66
C LEU A 92 -12.72 -12.83 -15.65
N LEU A 93 -12.28 -13.43 -14.55
CA LEU A 93 -12.09 -14.88 -14.45
C LEU A 93 -13.40 -15.65 -14.57
N ARG A 94 -14.51 -15.10 -14.03
CA ARG A 94 -15.86 -15.66 -14.18
C ARG A 94 -16.40 -15.59 -15.60
N ASN A 95 -15.93 -14.64 -16.40
CA ASN A 95 -16.46 -14.36 -17.74
C ASN A 95 -15.40 -14.56 -18.85
N TYR A 96 -14.38 -15.38 -18.61
CA TYR A 96 -13.26 -15.53 -19.54
C TYR A 96 -13.68 -15.98 -20.96
N SER A 97 -14.80 -16.69 -21.10
CA SER A 97 -15.36 -17.10 -22.40
C SER A 97 -15.96 -15.94 -23.21
N LYS A 98 -16.17 -14.77 -22.60
CA LYS A 98 -16.80 -13.59 -23.22
C LYS A 98 -15.76 -12.49 -23.40
N ILE A 99 -15.16 -12.43 -24.60
CA ILE A 99 -14.01 -11.56 -24.90
C ILE A 99 -14.26 -10.08 -24.57
N ASP A 100 -15.46 -9.57 -24.86
CA ASP A 100 -15.81 -8.17 -24.59
C ASP A 100 -15.77 -7.85 -23.09
N ILE A 101 -16.21 -8.79 -22.24
CA ILE A 101 -16.19 -8.63 -20.78
C ILE A 101 -14.75 -8.73 -20.27
N VAL A 102 -13.93 -9.58 -20.85
CA VAL A 102 -12.50 -9.71 -20.51
C VAL A 102 -11.77 -8.41 -20.80
N ILE A 103 -11.91 -7.87 -22.02
CA ILE A 103 -11.28 -6.62 -22.44
C ILE A 103 -11.74 -5.47 -21.54
N ALA A 104 -13.06 -5.32 -21.34
CA ALA A 104 -13.60 -4.29 -20.46
C ALA A 104 -13.07 -4.42 -19.03
N SER A 105 -12.92 -5.64 -18.51
CA SER A 105 -12.37 -5.83 -17.16
C SER A 105 -10.88 -5.46 -17.08
N LEU A 106 -10.10 -5.78 -18.12
CA LEU A 106 -8.68 -5.40 -18.20
C LEU A 106 -8.49 -3.88 -18.24
N GLU A 107 -9.38 -3.15 -18.92
CA GLU A 107 -9.35 -1.68 -18.95
C GLU A 107 -9.51 -1.05 -17.55
N TYR A 108 -10.17 -1.74 -16.61
CA TYR A 108 -10.24 -1.31 -15.21
C TYR A 108 -9.10 -1.87 -14.35
N ILE A 109 -8.72 -3.14 -14.51
CA ILE A 109 -7.66 -3.76 -13.70
C ILE A 109 -6.36 -2.98 -13.83
N LEU A 110 -5.89 -2.73 -15.05
CA LEU A 110 -4.59 -2.11 -15.30
C LEU A 110 -4.40 -0.73 -14.63
N PRO A 111 -5.32 0.24 -14.74
CA PRO A 111 -5.20 1.50 -14.03
C PRO A 111 -5.39 1.35 -12.52
N LEU A 112 -6.25 0.43 -12.05
CA LEU A 112 -6.44 0.18 -10.62
C LEU A 112 -5.18 -0.39 -9.97
N THR A 113 -4.48 -1.32 -10.63
CA THR A 113 -3.18 -1.84 -10.18
C THR A 113 -2.18 -0.70 -10.01
N LYS A 114 -2.10 0.23 -10.99
CA LYS A 114 -1.23 1.42 -10.90
C LYS A 114 -1.61 2.33 -9.74
N LEU A 115 -2.89 2.65 -9.59
CA LEU A 115 -3.38 3.52 -8.52
C LEU A 115 -3.11 2.90 -7.15
N LYS A 116 -3.42 1.62 -6.97
CA LYS A 116 -3.10 0.87 -5.74
C LYS A 116 -1.64 1.06 -5.35
N TYR A 117 -0.70 0.73 -6.25
CA TYR A 117 0.72 0.85 -5.96
C TYR A 117 1.16 2.30 -5.71
N TYR A 118 0.60 3.26 -6.43
CA TYR A 118 0.86 4.69 -6.19
C TYR A 118 0.49 5.10 -4.76
N PHE A 119 -0.72 4.74 -4.30
CA PHE A 119 -1.19 5.05 -2.94
C PHE A 119 -0.44 4.25 -1.87
N PHE A 120 -0.02 3.02 -2.16
CA PHE A 120 0.86 2.25 -1.28
C PHE A 120 2.21 2.95 -1.08
N TYR A 121 2.91 3.31 -2.17
CA TYR A 121 4.20 3.98 -2.09
C TYR A 121 4.12 5.39 -1.49
N ALA A 122 3.03 6.12 -1.75
CA ALA A 122 2.76 7.40 -1.10
C ALA A 122 2.60 7.23 0.42
N SER A 123 1.85 6.21 0.86
CA SER A 123 1.69 5.88 2.29
C SER A 123 3.03 5.52 2.94
N ALA A 124 3.82 4.66 2.29
CA ALA A 124 5.14 4.27 2.78
C ALA A 124 6.09 5.48 2.90
N THR A 125 6.06 6.37 1.90
CA THR A 125 6.88 7.60 1.89
C THR A 125 6.50 8.53 3.03
N LEU A 126 5.19 8.70 3.30
CA LEU A 126 4.73 9.48 4.45
C LEU A 126 5.22 8.89 5.77
N VAL A 127 5.15 7.57 5.95
CA VAL A 127 5.68 6.93 7.16
C VAL A 127 7.18 7.19 7.31
N ILE A 128 7.96 7.04 6.24
CA ILE A 128 9.41 7.30 6.26
C ILE A 128 9.69 8.76 6.62
N VAL A 129 9.03 9.71 5.96
CA VAL A 129 9.21 11.16 6.22
C VAL A 129 8.83 11.51 7.65
N GLY A 130 7.71 10.97 8.17
CA GLY A 130 7.29 11.20 9.55
C GLY A 130 8.30 10.67 10.56
N ILE A 131 8.82 9.46 10.36
CA ILE A 131 9.87 8.88 11.22
C ILE A 131 11.13 9.73 11.19
N LEU A 132 11.58 10.18 10.01
CA LEU A 132 12.75 11.05 9.88
C LEU A 132 12.56 12.37 10.63
N LYS A 133 11.39 13.01 10.53
CA LYS A 133 11.06 14.22 11.31
C LYS A 133 11.14 13.97 12.82
N LEU A 134 10.65 12.83 13.31
CA LEU A 134 10.76 12.46 14.73
C LEU A 134 12.21 12.24 15.18
N ILE A 135 13.02 11.57 14.38
CA ILE A 135 14.44 11.35 14.70
C ILE A 135 15.18 12.69 14.75
N ILE A 136 15.01 13.52 13.72
CA ILE A 136 15.65 14.82 13.60
C ILE A 136 15.28 15.72 14.79
N SER A 137 13.99 15.84 15.11
CA SER A 137 13.53 16.66 16.24
C SER A 137 14.09 16.19 17.59
N LYS A 138 14.21 14.88 17.82
CA LYS A 138 14.84 14.33 19.03
C LYS A 138 16.34 14.66 19.11
N LEU A 139 17.06 14.59 17.99
CA LEU A 139 18.49 14.91 17.94
C LEU A 139 18.74 16.40 18.24
N PHE A 140 17.97 17.31 17.64
CA PHE A 140 18.09 18.75 17.89
C PHE A 140 17.69 19.15 19.32
N LYS A 141 16.61 18.56 19.87
CA LYS A 141 16.18 18.85 21.25
C LYS A 141 17.19 18.38 22.30
N LYS A 142 17.88 17.25 22.05
CA LYS A 142 18.94 16.73 22.93
C LYS A 142 20.12 17.70 23.01
N ASN A 143 20.52 18.31 21.88
CA ASN A 143 21.68 19.21 21.85
C ASN A 143 21.45 20.50 22.66
N ASN A 144 20.25 21.08 22.60
CA ASN A 144 19.92 22.30 23.36
C ASN A 144 19.88 22.03 24.88
N ASN A 145 19.25 20.94 25.31
CA ASN A 145 19.20 20.56 26.74
C ASN A 145 20.59 20.26 27.36
N SER A 146 21.55 19.81 26.54
CA SER A 146 22.94 19.58 26.99
C SER A 146 23.73 20.87 27.15
N ASN A 147 23.48 21.88 26.31
CA ASN A 147 24.13 23.20 26.42
C ASN A 147 23.61 23.99 27.62
N ASP A 148 22.29 24.00 27.85
CA ASP A 148 21.70 24.72 28.99
C ASP A 148 22.25 24.21 30.34
N LYS A 149 22.35 22.89 30.52
CA LYS A 149 22.92 22.29 31.75
C LYS A 149 24.40 22.64 31.98
N LYS A 150 25.18 22.92 30.93
CA LYS A 150 26.57 23.37 31.08
C LYS A 150 26.65 24.80 31.57
N THR A 151 25.77 25.69 31.09
CA THR A 151 25.75 27.10 31.47
C THR A 151 25.44 27.30 32.97
N TYR A 152 24.47 26.56 33.52
CA TYR A 152 24.16 26.64 34.95
C TYR A 152 25.34 26.20 35.85
N LYS A 153 26.13 25.22 35.40
CA LYS A 153 27.25 24.66 36.19
C LYS A 153 28.49 25.54 36.23
N VAL A 154 28.63 26.50 35.29
CA VAL A 154 29.76 27.45 35.27
C VAL A 154 29.49 28.65 36.19
N SER A 155 28.23 29.08 36.35
CA SER A 155 27.91 30.23 37.21
C SER A 155 28.09 29.97 38.71
N THR A 156 28.02 28.71 39.15
CA THR A 156 28.11 28.34 40.58
C THR A 156 29.54 28.09 41.07
N LYS A 157 30.57 28.32 40.24
CA LYS A 157 31.97 27.99 40.57
C LYS A 157 32.88 29.22 40.79
N LYS A 158 32.30 30.40 41.03
CA LYS A 158 33.02 31.64 41.39
C LYS A 158 32.47 32.25 42.68
N VAL A 159 32.66 31.56 43.80
CA VAL A 159 32.74 32.14 45.14
C VAL A 159 33.72 31.24 45.88
N ASP A 160 34.94 31.74 46.06
CA ASP A 160 35.93 31.41 47.12
C ASP A 160 37.29 32.00 46.71
#